data_AF-A0A8J3UNS1-F1
#
_entry.id   AF-A0A8J3UNS1-F1
#
_cell.length_a   1.000
_cell.length_b   1.000
_cell.length_c   1.000
_cell.angle_alpha   90.00
_cell.angle_beta   90.00
_cell.angle_gamma   90.00
#
_symmetry.space_group_name_H-M   'P 1'
#
loop_
_entity.id
_entity.type
_entity.pdbx_description
1 polymer ?
#
loop_
_entity_poly.entity_id
_entity_poly.type
_entity_poly.pdbx_seq_one_letter_code
_entity_poly.pdbx_strand_id
1 'polypeptide(L)'
;MHPRQLAILASSAVLTASLTACGGPNPADTCAEAYTILKDAKIDPQGWALNRGAPVSDTEGKQKVEALNRVAALETDDKDLQTSFGNIKSGAQSYQEELDRLATEPGREPNVQAMGAAVGFFLISLSQRCDQKGFKP
;
A
#
# COMPACT_ATOMS: atom_id res chain seq x y z
N MET A 1 54.01 -10.44 43.15
CA MET A 1 54.83 -11.44 42.42
C MET A 1 54.04 -11.88 41.19
N HIS A 2 54.67 -11.77 40.02
CA HIS A 2 54.25 -12.24 38.68
C HIS A 2 54.12 -13.79 38.60
N PRO A 3 53.75 -14.43 37.47
CA PRO A 3 52.50 -14.39 36.69
C PRO A 3 52.13 -15.82 36.19
N ARG A 4 51.32 -15.93 35.10
CA ARG A 4 51.02 -17.07 34.18
C ARG A 4 49.55 -17.52 34.28
N GLN A 5 48.75 -17.71 33.23
CA GLN A 5 48.91 -17.70 31.75
C GLN A 5 47.48 -17.49 31.18
N LEU A 6 47.25 -16.55 30.26
CA LEU A 6 47.15 -16.74 28.79
C LEU A 6 46.05 -17.71 28.31
N ALA A 7 44.98 -17.16 27.75
CA ALA A 7 44.28 -17.72 26.60
C ALA A 7 43.82 -16.57 25.68
N ILE A 8 44.39 -16.55 24.47
CA ILE A 8 44.06 -15.70 23.34
C ILE A 8 42.83 -16.28 22.68
N LEU A 9 41.84 -15.45 22.31
CA LEU A 9 41.06 -15.65 21.09
C LEU A 9 40.68 -14.28 20.53
N ALA A 10 41.37 -13.93 19.45
CA ALA A 10 41.01 -12.83 18.57
C ALA A 10 39.72 -13.19 17.81
N SER A 11 38.83 -12.22 17.66
CA SER A 11 37.93 -12.15 16.51
C SER A 11 37.55 -10.70 16.29
N SER A 12 38.32 -10.06 15.41
CA SER A 12 37.93 -8.84 14.73
C SER A 12 36.69 -9.14 13.90
N ALA A 13 35.51 -8.76 14.38
CA ALA A 13 34.39 -8.49 13.50
C ALA A 13 34.47 -6.99 13.17
N VAL A 14 35.16 -6.71 12.06
CA VAL A 14 34.98 -5.45 11.34
C VAL A 14 33.49 -5.34 11.07
N LEU A 15 32.81 -4.39 11.72
CA LEU A 15 31.51 -3.91 11.25
C LEU A 15 31.76 -3.29 9.88
N THR A 16 31.70 -4.11 8.83
CA THR A 16 31.30 -3.63 7.52
C THR A 16 29.84 -3.22 7.67
N ALA A 17 29.62 -2.03 8.22
CA ALA A 17 28.43 -1.26 7.93
C ALA A 17 28.51 -1.01 6.42
N SER A 18 27.89 -1.90 5.66
CA SER A 18 27.61 -1.66 4.25
C SER A 18 26.96 -0.30 4.18
N LEU A 19 27.63 0.62 3.48
CA LEU A 19 27.07 1.88 3.03
C LEU A 19 25.72 1.55 2.38
N THR A 20 24.62 1.74 3.10
CA THR A 20 23.29 1.74 2.50
C THR A 20 23.31 2.87 1.51
N ALA A 21 23.31 2.50 0.24
CA ALA A 21 23.19 3.43 -0.86
C ALA A 21 22.04 4.40 -0.55
N CYS A 22 22.30 5.70 -0.66
CA CYS A 22 21.27 6.72 -0.74
C CYS A 22 20.46 6.50 -2.03
N GLY A 23 19.57 5.52 -2.02
CA GLY A 23 18.53 5.30 -3.01
C GLY A 23 17.27 5.01 -2.21
N GLY A 24 16.16 5.68 -2.54
CA GLY A 24 14.90 5.45 -1.85
C GLY A 24 14.41 4.01 -1.94
N PRO A 25 13.22 3.73 -1.38
CA PRO A 25 12.65 2.38 -1.34
C PRO A 25 12.66 1.74 -2.74
N ASN A 26 13.15 0.50 -2.81
CA ASN A 26 13.11 -0.28 -4.05
C ASN A 26 11.64 -0.42 -4.51
N PRO A 27 11.31 -0.05 -5.77
CA PRO A 27 9.93 -0.09 -6.27
C PRO A 27 9.23 -1.43 -6.10
N ALA A 28 9.96 -2.55 -6.21
CA ALA A 28 9.40 -3.89 -6.01
C ALA A 28 9.00 -4.15 -4.55
N ASP A 29 9.76 -3.63 -3.59
CA ASP A 29 9.46 -3.75 -2.15
C ASP A 29 8.24 -2.88 -1.79
N THR A 30 8.16 -1.66 -2.33
CA THR A 30 6.98 -0.80 -2.16
C THR A 30 5.72 -1.47 -2.72
N CYS A 31 5.82 -2.15 -3.87
CA CYS A 31 4.73 -2.94 -4.43
C CYS A 31 4.32 -4.11 -3.51
N ALA A 32 5.28 -4.84 -2.94
CA ALA A 32 4.99 -5.91 -2.00
C ALA A 32 4.25 -5.41 -0.75
N GLU A 33 4.63 -4.25 -0.23
CA GLU A 33 3.96 -3.61 0.91
C GLU A 33 2.52 -3.20 0.55
N ALA A 34 2.33 -2.55 -0.61
CA ALA A 34 1.00 -2.17 -1.08
C ALA A 34 0.06 -3.39 -1.18
N TYR A 35 0.53 -4.49 -1.76
CA TYR A 35 -0.25 -5.72 -1.87
C TYR A 35 -0.56 -6.38 -0.53
N THR A 36 0.38 -6.33 0.41
CA THR A 36 0.16 -6.82 1.77
C THR A 36 -0.98 -6.05 2.45
N ILE A 37 -0.96 -4.72 2.37
CA ILE A 37 -2.03 -3.86 2.92
C ILE A 37 -3.39 -4.21 2.29
N LEU A 38 -3.45 -4.33 0.97
CA LEU A 38 -4.70 -4.66 0.25
C LEU A 38 -5.23 -6.05 0.62
N LYS A 39 -4.33 -7.04 0.73
CA LYS A 39 -4.67 -8.41 1.11
C LYS A 39 -5.20 -8.49 2.54
N ASP A 40 -4.54 -7.84 3.49
CA ASP A 40 -4.97 -7.79 4.89
C ASP A 40 -6.34 -7.13 5.03
N ALA A 41 -6.57 -6.08 4.24
CA ALA A 41 -7.85 -5.40 4.16
C ALA A 41 -8.90 -6.19 3.35
N LYS A 42 -8.57 -7.34 2.75
CA LYS A 42 -9.44 -8.13 1.86
C LYS A 42 -10.06 -7.28 0.76
N ILE A 43 -9.24 -6.46 0.10
CA ILE A 43 -9.63 -5.69 -1.08
C ILE A 43 -9.29 -6.53 -2.31
N ASP A 44 -10.30 -6.81 -3.13
CA ASP A 44 -10.17 -7.39 -4.47
C ASP A 44 -10.34 -6.27 -5.51
N PRO A 45 -9.24 -5.75 -6.11
CA PRO A 45 -9.30 -4.67 -7.09
C PRO A 45 -10.23 -4.98 -8.28
N GLN A 46 -10.19 -6.21 -8.80
CA GLN A 46 -11.00 -6.64 -9.93
C GLN A 46 -12.48 -6.71 -9.56
N GLY A 47 -12.78 -7.29 -8.40
CA GLY A 47 -14.14 -7.33 -7.87
C GLY A 47 -14.74 -5.93 -7.66
N TRP A 48 -13.95 -4.97 -7.19
CA TRP A 48 -14.38 -3.59 -7.01
C TRP A 48 -14.64 -2.89 -8.34
N ALA A 49 -13.70 -2.98 -9.30
CA ALA A 49 -13.80 -2.30 -10.59
C ALA A 49 -14.96 -2.82 -11.46
N LEU A 50 -15.17 -4.14 -11.49
CA LEU A 50 -16.06 -4.78 -12.46
C LEU A 50 -17.46 -5.07 -11.92
N ASN A 51 -17.59 -5.35 -10.62
CA ASN A 51 -18.86 -5.83 -10.04
C ASN A 51 -19.55 -4.80 -9.14
N ARG A 52 -19.07 -3.54 -9.11
CA ARG A 52 -19.53 -2.52 -8.14
C ARG A 52 -19.49 -3.04 -6.70
N GLY A 53 -18.55 -3.94 -6.42
CA GLY A 53 -18.45 -4.67 -5.15
C GLY A 53 -17.83 -3.87 -4.01
N ALA A 54 -17.65 -2.56 -4.20
CA ALA A 54 -17.20 -1.69 -3.12
C ALA A 54 -18.30 -1.62 -2.04
N PRO A 55 -17.95 -1.85 -0.77
CA PRO A 55 -18.93 -1.86 0.30
C PRO A 55 -19.63 -0.50 0.41
N VAL A 56 -20.94 -0.52 0.62
CA VAL A 56 -21.74 0.69 0.82
C VAL A 56 -22.07 0.91 2.30
N SER A 57 -21.62 0.02 3.18
CA SER A 57 -21.79 0.20 4.62
C SER A 57 -20.72 1.14 5.18
N ASP A 58 -21.12 1.98 6.13
CA ASP A 58 -20.21 2.94 6.76
C ASP A 58 -19.00 2.24 7.43
N THR A 59 -19.26 1.15 8.15
CA THR A 59 -18.21 0.43 8.89
C THR A 59 -17.23 -0.27 7.96
N GLU A 60 -17.70 -1.07 7.01
CA GLU A 60 -16.81 -1.79 6.10
C GLU A 60 -16.13 -0.82 5.13
N GLY A 61 -16.86 0.15 4.58
CA GLY A 61 -16.31 1.17 3.68
C GLY A 61 -15.16 1.95 4.32
N LYS A 62 -15.33 2.42 5.57
CA LYS A 62 -14.29 3.15 6.29
C LYS A 62 -13.03 2.32 6.55
N GLN A 63 -13.17 1.04 6.88
CA GLN A 63 -12.02 0.12 7.03
C GLN A 63 -11.23 -0.02 5.72
N LYS A 64 -11.93 -0.08 4.57
CA LYS A 64 -11.27 -0.18 3.27
C LYS A 64 -10.61 1.16 2.90
N VAL A 65 -11.24 2.30 3.18
CA VAL A 65 -10.65 3.63 3.01
C VAL A 65 -9.35 3.77 3.80
N GLU A 66 -9.30 3.27 5.05
CA GLU A 66 -8.07 3.29 5.84
C GLU A 66 -6.93 2.52 5.16
N ALA A 67 -7.22 1.32 4.64
CA ALA A 67 -6.23 0.54 3.90
C ALA A 67 -5.76 1.24 2.61
N LEU A 68 -6.68 1.86 1.88
CA LEU A 68 -6.35 2.66 0.69
C LEU A 68 -5.46 3.86 1.04
N ASN A 69 -5.74 4.55 2.14
CA ASN A 69 -4.92 5.65 2.62
C ASN A 69 -3.53 5.20 3.03
N ARG A 70 -3.40 4.00 3.63
CA ARG A 70 -2.09 3.40 3.94
C ARG A 70 -1.30 3.08 2.67
N VAL A 71 -1.94 2.52 1.64
CA VAL A 71 -1.29 2.30 0.33
C VAL A 71 -0.87 3.62 -0.31
N ALA A 72 -1.73 4.63 -0.27
CA ALA A 72 -1.45 5.94 -0.83
C ALA A 72 -0.35 6.73 -0.09
N ALA A 73 -0.05 6.35 1.15
CA ALA A 73 1.01 6.93 1.98
C ALA A 73 2.38 6.27 1.76
N LEU A 74 2.46 5.21 0.97
CA LEU A 74 3.73 4.57 0.66
C LEU A 74 4.65 5.51 -0.12
N GLU A 75 5.92 5.51 0.27
CA GLU A 75 6.95 6.33 -0.36
C GLU A 75 7.76 5.51 -1.36
N THR A 76 8.12 6.13 -2.47
CA THR A 76 8.94 5.54 -3.53
C THR A 76 9.53 6.64 -4.40
N ASP A 77 10.72 6.41 -4.97
CA ASP A 77 11.33 7.30 -5.96
C ASP A 77 10.82 7.05 -7.39
N ASP A 78 10.02 6.00 -7.59
CA ASP A 78 9.45 5.66 -8.89
C ASP A 78 8.22 6.55 -9.21
N LYS A 79 8.37 7.41 -10.23
CA LYS A 79 7.34 8.37 -10.64
C LYS A 79 6.03 7.72 -11.07
N ASP A 80 6.08 6.50 -11.62
CA ASP A 80 4.88 5.79 -12.03
C ASP A 80 4.10 5.29 -10.82
N LEU A 81 4.80 4.80 -9.80
CA LEU A 81 4.18 4.38 -8.55
C LEU A 81 3.68 5.58 -7.74
N GLN A 82 4.44 6.68 -7.67
CA GLN A 82 3.97 7.94 -7.06
C GLN A 82 2.66 8.42 -7.68
N THR A 83 2.55 8.36 -9.01
CA THR A 83 1.31 8.72 -9.73
C THR A 83 0.16 7.80 -9.36
N SER A 84 0.40 6.48 -9.28
CA SER A 84 -0.62 5.52 -8.84
C SER A 84 -1.08 5.77 -7.41
N PHE A 85 -0.16 6.01 -6.47
CA PHE A 85 -0.51 6.33 -5.09
C PHE A 85 -1.29 7.64 -4.98
N GLY A 86 -0.93 8.65 -5.77
CA GLY A 86 -1.71 9.88 -5.89
C GLY A 86 -3.14 9.64 -6.38
N ASN A 87 -3.33 8.80 -7.40
CA ASN A 87 -4.68 8.45 -7.89
C ASN A 87 -5.49 7.67 -6.85
N ILE A 88 -4.85 6.72 -6.14
CA ILE A 88 -5.49 5.97 -5.06
C ILE A 88 -5.90 6.91 -3.93
N LYS A 89 -5.06 7.88 -3.55
CA LYS A 89 -5.38 8.91 -2.55
C LYS A 89 -6.65 9.66 -2.92
N SER A 90 -6.69 10.23 -4.12
CA SER A 90 -7.84 11.00 -4.60
C SER A 90 -9.10 10.14 -4.68
N GLY A 91 -8.98 8.90 -5.17
CA GLY A 91 -10.09 7.97 -5.24
C GLY A 91 -10.62 7.58 -3.84
N ALA A 92 -9.73 7.32 -2.89
CA ALA A 92 -10.10 7.00 -1.51
C ALA A 92 -10.83 8.17 -0.84
N GLN A 93 -10.39 9.40 -1.08
CA GLN A 93 -11.06 10.62 -0.60
C GLN A 93 -12.48 10.73 -1.18
N SER A 94 -12.65 10.62 -2.50
CA SER A 94 -13.98 10.67 -3.12
C SER A 94 -14.90 9.55 -2.65
N TYR A 95 -14.36 8.35 -2.44
CA TYR A 95 -15.12 7.22 -1.92
C TYR A 95 -15.56 7.45 -0.45
N GLN A 96 -14.67 7.99 0.38
CA GLN A 96 -14.99 8.38 1.75
C GLN A 96 -16.08 9.46 1.80
N GLU A 97 -15.96 10.50 0.96
CA GLU A 97 -16.96 11.57 0.89
C GLU A 97 -18.35 11.03 0.53
N GLU A 98 -18.44 10.08 -0.41
CA GLU A 98 -19.73 9.47 -0.77
C GLU A 98 -20.26 8.54 0.32
N LEU A 99 -19.39 7.83 1.05
CA LEU A 99 -19.80 7.04 2.23
C LEU A 99 -20.38 7.96 3.33
N ASP A 100 -19.69 9.06 3.63
CA ASP A 100 -20.15 10.03 4.63
C ASP A 100 -21.47 10.69 4.21
N ARG A 101 -21.66 10.99 2.92
CA ARG A 101 -22.93 11.49 2.39
C ARG A 101 -24.04 10.46 2.46
N LEU A 102 -23.76 9.18 2.15
CA LEU A 102 -24.75 8.11 2.25
C LEU A 102 -25.31 7.97 3.67
N ALA A 103 -24.50 8.24 4.70
CA ALA A 103 -24.93 8.21 6.09
C ALA A 103 -26.02 9.27 6.40
N THR A 104 -26.08 10.37 5.65
CA THR A 104 -27.05 11.46 5.81
C THR A 104 -28.10 11.51 4.71
N GLU A 105 -27.84 10.92 3.55
CA GLU A 105 -28.66 10.95 2.34
C GLU A 105 -28.86 9.52 1.81
N PRO A 106 -29.94 8.83 2.24
CA PRO A 106 -30.28 7.50 1.72
C PRO A 106 -30.50 7.51 0.19
N GLY A 107 -30.11 6.45 -0.51
CA GLY A 107 -30.23 6.35 -1.97
C GLY A 107 -28.97 6.69 -2.76
N ARG A 108 -27.86 7.04 -2.07
CA ARG A 108 -26.55 7.31 -2.70
C ARG A 108 -25.68 6.08 -2.92
N GLU A 109 -26.18 4.87 -2.61
CA GLU A 109 -25.45 3.61 -2.80
C GLU A 109 -24.84 3.48 -4.21
N PRO A 110 -25.52 3.87 -5.31
CA PRO A 110 -24.92 3.82 -6.64
C PRO A 110 -23.70 4.74 -6.80
N ASN A 111 -23.66 5.89 -6.13
CA ASN A 111 -22.52 6.82 -6.20
C ASN A 111 -21.34 6.26 -5.41
N VAL A 112 -21.60 5.72 -4.21
CA VAL A 112 -20.59 5.03 -3.40
C VAL A 112 -19.98 3.88 -4.18
N GLN A 113 -20.82 3.06 -4.82
CA GLN A 113 -20.38 1.97 -5.70
C GLN A 113 -19.56 2.46 -6.90
N ALA A 114 -19.96 3.55 -7.53
CA ALA A 114 -19.23 4.12 -8.67
C ALA A 114 -17.86 4.64 -8.26
N MET A 115 -17.76 5.35 -7.13
CA MET A 115 -16.47 5.83 -6.61
C MET A 115 -15.57 4.67 -6.19
N GLY A 116 -16.12 3.66 -5.50
CA GLY A 116 -15.36 2.46 -5.15
C GLY A 116 -14.89 1.67 -6.38
N ALA A 117 -15.69 1.62 -7.45
CA ALA A 117 -15.26 1.02 -8.72
C ALA A 117 -14.10 1.79 -9.37
N ALA A 118 -14.15 3.13 -9.35
CA ALA A 118 -13.05 3.97 -9.82
C ALA A 118 -11.75 3.71 -9.04
N VAL A 119 -11.84 3.58 -7.71
CA VAL A 119 -10.71 3.16 -6.88
C VAL A 119 -10.21 1.77 -7.29
N GLY A 120 -11.11 0.82 -7.53
CA GLY A 120 -10.75 -0.51 -8.05
C GLY A 120 -9.93 -0.44 -9.34
N PHE A 121 -10.30 0.43 -10.29
CA PHE A 121 -9.50 0.65 -11.50
C PHE A 121 -8.11 1.22 -11.22
N PHE A 122 -7.98 2.14 -10.27
CA PHE A 122 -6.66 2.65 -9.86
C PHE A 122 -5.78 1.56 -9.24
N LEU A 123 -6.36 0.66 -8.45
CA LEU A 123 -5.66 -0.50 -7.89
C LEU A 123 -5.23 -1.51 -8.97
N ILE A 124 -6.05 -1.75 -9.99
CA ILE A 124 -5.65 -2.55 -11.16
C ILE A 124 -4.48 -1.90 -11.89
N SER A 125 -4.51 -0.57 -12.08
CA SER A 125 -3.40 0.15 -12.70
C SER A 125 -2.11 0.07 -11.88
N LEU A 126 -2.21 0.16 -10.55
CA LEU A 126 -1.09 -0.08 -9.64
C LEU A 126 -0.52 -1.49 -9.84
N SER A 127 -1.37 -2.52 -9.88
CA SER A 127 -0.96 -3.90 -10.12
C SER A 127 -0.14 -4.06 -11.39
N GLN A 128 -0.62 -3.51 -12.51
CA GLN A 128 0.07 -3.57 -13.79
C GLN A 128 1.43 -2.85 -13.76
N ARG A 129 1.53 -1.73 -13.03
CA ARG A 129 2.81 -1.02 -12.86
C ARG A 129 3.76 -1.84 -12.00
N CYS A 130 3.28 -2.46 -10.93
CA CYS A 130 4.10 -3.34 -10.09
C CYS A 130 4.66 -4.53 -10.89
N ASP A 131 3.86 -5.15 -11.77
CA ASP A 131 4.33 -6.19 -12.68
C ASP A 131 5.50 -5.72 -13.56
N GLN A 132 5.44 -4.48 -14.06
CA GLN A 132 6.52 -3.88 -14.85
C GLN A 132 7.79 -3.59 -14.04
N LYS A 133 7.68 -3.43 -12.71
CA LYS A 133 8.82 -3.28 -11.80
C LYS A 133 9.38 -4.62 -11.32
N GLY A 134 8.87 -5.74 -11.84
CA GLY A 134 9.34 -7.09 -11.50
C GLY A 134 8.72 -7.66 -10.24
N PHE A 135 7.75 -6.98 -9.62
CA PHE A 135 6.92 -7.56 -8.59
C PHE A 135 5.91 -8.52 -9.23
N LYS A 136 5.75 -9.72 -8.68
CA LYS A 136 4.69 -10.66 -9.09
C LYS A 136 3.93 -11.09 -7.83
N PRO A 137 2.63 -10.79 -7.72
CA PRO A 137 1.84 -11.06 -6.52
C PRO A 137 1.61 -12.55 -6.23
#